data_AF-A0A8T6RCA7-F1
#
_entry.id   AF-A0A8T6RCA7-F1
#
_cell.length_a   1.000
_cell.length_b   1.000
_cell.length_c   1.000
_cell.angle_alpha   90.00
_cell.angle_beta   90.00
_cell.angle_gamma   90.00
#
_symmetry.space_group_name_H-M   'P 1'
#
loop_
_entity.id
_entity.type
_entity.pdbx_description
1 polymer ?
#
loop_
_entity_poly.entity_id
_entity_poly.type
_entity_poly.pdbx_seq_one_letter_code
_entity_poly.pdbx_strand_id
1 'polypeptide(L)'
;MAYGAESAAIAAQHTSSYRVKFERNEFLELVQIAQPQIIYHVRRMHFFAYDGFVMYTFECESEDFSQKVMHAIEFSNMAWRE
;
A
#
# COMPACT_ATOMS: atom_id res chain seq x y z
N MET A 1 -8.85 39.85 28.34
CA MET A 1 -9.22 38.42 28.47
C MET A 1 -9.17 37.82 27.09
N ALA A 2 -8.14 37.04 26.80
CA ALA A 2 -7.94 36.39 25.51
C ALA A 2 -8.80 35.13 25.48
N TYR A 3 -9.78 35.09 24.59
CA TYR A 3 -10.61 33.92 24.34
C TYR A 3 -9.72 32.90 23.63
N GLY A 4 -9.48 31.77 24.32
CA GLY A 4 -8.61 30.70 23.87
C GLY A 4 -9.09 30.15 22.53
N ALA A 5 -8.20 30.17 21.55
CA ALA A 5 -8.36 29.39 20.35
C ALA A 5 -8.21 27.91 20.74
N GLU A 6 -9.31 27.19 20.89
CA GLU A 6 -9.31 25.74 20.93
C GLU A 6 -8.92 25.24 19.53
N SER A 7 -7.63 24.98 19.35
CA SER A 7 -7.12 24.20 18.23
C SER A 7 -7.59 22.76 18.41
N ALA A 8 -8.71 22.42 17.76
CA ALA A 8 -9.13 21.05 17.56
C ALA A 8 -8.04 20.30 16.79
N ALA A 9 -7.15 19.63 17.50
CA ALA A 9 -6.19 18.70 16.93
C ALA A 9 -7.00 17.56 16.30
N ILE A 10 -7.17 17.60 14.98
CA ILE A 10 -7.63 16.43 14.23
C ILE A 10 -6.55 15.37 14.45
N ALA A 11 -6.78 14.45 15.37
CA ALA A 11 -5.94 13.30 15.56
C ALA A 11 -5.88 12.58 14.20
N ALA A 12 -4.73 12.64 13.54
CA ALA A 12 -4.47 11.85 12.35
C ALA A 12 -4.63 10.39 12.77
N GLN A 13 -5.77 9.78 12.42
CA GLN A 13 -6.01 8.36 12.57
C GLN A 13 -5.08 7.65 11.58
N HIS A 14 -3.82 7.52 11.97
CA HIS A 14 -2.86 6.66 11.32
C HIS A 14 -3.32 5.23 11.57
N THR A 15 -4.12 4.69 10.65
CA THR A 15 -4.26 3.23 10.59
C THR A 15 -2.87 2.70 10.25
N SER A 16 -2.22 2.06 11.22
CA SER A 16 -0.89 1.49 11.03
C SER A 16 -1.03 0.27 10.12
N SER A 17 -1.12 0.48 8.81
CA SER A 17 -1.03 -0.61 7.85
C SER A 17 0.39 -1.17 7.94
N TYR A 18 0.55 -2.42 8.33
CA TYR A 18 1.85 -3.07 8.32
C TYR A 18 2.30 -3.22 6.86
N ARG A 19 3.18 -2.34 6.39
CA ARG A 19 3.71 -2.38 5.02
C ARG A 19 5.17 -2.80 5.05
N VAL A 20 5.52 -3.66 4.12
CA VAL A 20 6.89 -4.14 3.97
C VAL A 20 7.32 -3.89 2.54
N LYS A 21 8.44 -3.16 2.41
CA LYS A 21 9.04 -2.84 1.12
C LYS A 21 10.09 -3.89 0.78
N PHE A 22 10.10 -4.33 -0.48
CA PHE A 22 11.09 -5.25 -1.00
C PHE A 22 11.79 -4.66 -2.23
N GLU A 23 13.04 -5.08 -2.45
CA GLU A 23 13.70 -4.92 -3.74
C GLU A 23 13.05 -5.89 -4.76
N ARG A 24 13.40 -5.72 -6.04
CA ARG A 24 12.77 -6.46 -7.14
C ARG A 24 12.76 -7.98 -6.94
N ASN A 25 13.91 -8.58 -6.63
CA ASN A 25 14.05 -10.04 -6.63
C ASN A 25 13.27 -10.69 -5.49
N GLU A 26 13.36 -10.13 -4.29
CA GLU A 26 12.65 -10.58 -3.10
C GLU A 26 11.14 -10.42 -3.26
N PHE A 27 10.71 -9.34 -3.92
CA PHE A 27 9.30 -9.16 -4.23
C PHE A 27 8.77 -10.23 -5.19
N LEU A 28 9.53 -10.56 -6.24
CA LEU A 28 9.16 -11.61 -7.19
C LEU A 28 9.15 -13.00 -6.55
N GLU A 29 10.11 -13.29 -5.66
CA GLU A 29 10.10 -14.51 -4.85
C GLU A 29 8.84 -14.59 -3.98
N LEU A 30 8.46 -13.50 -3.33
CA LEU A 30 7.23 -13.44 -2.54
C LEU A 30 5.97 -13.60 -3.39
N VAL A 31 5.94 -13.08 -4.61
CA VAL A 31 4.82 -13.31 -5.54
C VAL A 31 4.71 -14.81 -5.87
N GLN A 32 5.83 -15.53 -6.00
CA GLN A 32 5.82 -16.97 -6.23
C GLN A 32 5.33 -17.77 -5.02
N ILE A 33 5.70 -17.34 -3.81
CA ILE A 33 5.29 -17.99 -2.55
C ILE A 33 3.81 -17.72 -2.25
N ALA A 34 3.41 -16.45 -2.29
CA ALA A 34 2.07 -16.01 -1.93
C ALA A 34 1.02 -16.29 -3.02
N GLN A 35 1.45 -16.42 -4.28
CA GLN A 35 0.60 -16.62 -5.45
C GLN A 35 -0.64 -15.72 -5.47
N PRO A 36 -0.48 -14.38 -5.34
CA PRO A 36 -1.62 -13.49 -5.33
C PRO A 36 -2.38 -13.58 -6.66
N GLN A 37 -3.71 -13.55 -6.63
CA GLN A 37 -4.49 -13.55 -7.88
C GLN A 37 -4.40 -12.20 -8.61
N ILE A 38 -4.22 -11.13 -7.84
CA ILE A 38 -4.18 -9.75 -8.34
C ILE A 38 -3.00 -9.04 -7.69
N ILE A 39 -2.22 -8.33 -8.50
CA ILE A 39 -1.22 -7.37 -8.05
C ILE A 39 -1.76 -5.98 -8.35
N TYR A 40 -1.80 -5.11 -7.35
CA TYR A 40 -2.29 -3.76 -7.51
C TYR A 40 -1.14 -2.85 -7.94
N HIS A 41 -1.41 -1.94 -8.86
CA HIS A 41 -0.44 -0.95 -9.32
C HIS A 41 -0.96 0.47 -9.09
N VAL A 42 -0.22 1.28 -8.35
CA VAL A 42 -0.50 2.71 -8.13
C VAL A 42 0.77 3.51 -8.40
N ARG A 43 0.70 4.40 -9.40
CA ARG A 43 1.84 5.22 -9.88
C ARG A 43 3.04 4.38 -10.35
N ARG A 44 3.95 4.06 -9.43
CA ARG A 44 5.15 3.23 -9.66
C ARG A 44 5.20 2.02 -8.71
N MET A 45 4.15 1.84 -7.89
CA MET A 45 4.12 0.90 -6.78
C MET A 45 3.31 -0.32 -7.14
N HIS A 46 3.95 -1.48 -7.17
CA HIS A 46 3.27 -2.76 -7.24
C HIS A 46 3.13 -3.32 -5.83
N PHE A 47 1.94 -3.79 -5.46
CA PHE A 47 1.69 -4.32 -4.12
C PHE A 47 0.58 -5.36 -4.08
N PHE A 48 0.61 -6.20 -3.05
CA PHE A 48 -0.45 -7.13 -2.70
C PHE A 48 -0.48 -7.35 -1.19
N ALA A 49 -1.57 -7.93 -0.68
CA ALA A 49 -1.68 -8.29 0.73
C ALA A 49 -1.30 -9.77 0.93
N TYR A 50 -0.49 -10.04 1.94
CA TYR A 50 -0.10 -11.40 2.34
C TYR A 50 0.15 -11.44 3.85
N ASP A 51 -0.43 -12.43 4.54
CA ASP A 51 -0.32 -12.62 5.99
C ASP A 51 -0.63 -11.38 6.85
N GLY A 52 -1.57 -10.54 6.38
CA GLY A 52 -1.97 -9.31 7.08
C GLY A 52 -1.02 -8.11 6.88
N PHE A 53 0.00 -8.27 6.02
CA PHE A 53 0.90 -7.20 5.61
C PHE A 53 0.62 -6.79 4.17
N VAL A 54 0.90 -5.53 3.84
CA VAL A 54 0.97 -5.05 2.46
C VAL A 54 2.41 -5.13 2.00
N MET A 55 2.70 -6.07 1.11
CA MET A 55 4.01 -6.22 0.49
C MET A 55 4.06 -5.31 -0.74
N TYR A 56 5.12 -4.52 -0.91
CA TYR A 56 5.22 -3.62 -2.07
C TYR A 56 6.65 -3.41 -2.58
N THR A 57 6.76 -3.01 -3.85
CA THR A 57 8.01 -2.60 -4.51
C THR A 57 7.79 -1.44 -5.48
N PHE A 58 8.87 -0.73 -5.84
CA PHE A 58 8.89 0.30 -6.88
C PHE A 58 9.73 -0.07 -8.11
N GLU A 59 10.29 -1.28 -8.13
CA GLU A 59 11.32 -1.70 -9.09
C GLU A 59 10.81 -2.72 -10.12
N CYS A 60 9.60 -3.22 -9.93
CA CYS A 60 8.94 -4.08 -10.91
C CYS A 60 8.13 -3.27 -11.91
N GLU A 61 8.01 -3.83 -13.11
CA GLU A 61 7.13 -3.43 -14.19
C GLU A 61 5.97 -4.43 -14.29
N SER A 62 4.91 -4.09 -15.01
CA SER A 62 3.70 -4.94 -15.05
C SER A 62 3.94 -6.26 -15.78
N GLU A 63 4.92 -6.28 -16.68
CA GLU A 63 5.39 -7.42 -17.47
C GLU A 63 6.14 -8.47 -16.64
N ASP A 64 6.59 -8.11 -15.44
CA ASP A 64 7.29 -9.01 -14.53
C ASP A 64 6.37 -10.03 -13.86
N PHE A 65 5.06 -9.83 -13.98
CA PHE A 65 4.05 -10.62 -13.30
C PHE A 65 3.24 -11.44 -14.30
N SER A 66 3.03 -12.72 -13.99
CA SER A 66 2.04 -13.55 -14.70
C SER A 66 0.61 -13.33 -14.18
N GLN A 67 0.50 -12.74 -12.99
CA GLN A 67 -0.74 -12.37 -12.34
C GLN A 67 -1.40 -11.17 -13.02
N LYS A 68 -2.70 -11.00 -12.81
CA LYS A 68 -3.40 -9.80 -13.27
C LYS A 68 -2.90 -8.58 -12.52
N VAL A 69 -2.36 -7.61 -13.25
CA VAL A 69 -2.05 -6.28 -12.70
C VAL A 69 -3.29 -5.39 -12.79
N MET A 70 -3.74 -4.85 -11.66
CA MET A 70 -4.90 -3.95 -11.58
C MET A 70 -4.48 -2.56 -11.17
N HIS A 71 -4.70 -1.58 -12.06
CA HIS A 71 -4.39 -0.18 -11.79
C HIS A 71 -5.41 0.42 -10.83
N ALA A 72 -4.95 0.86 -9.68
CA ALA A 72 -5.76 1.57 -8.70
C ALA A 72 -5.51 3.09 -8.78
N ILE A 73 -6.53 3.87 -8.40
CA ILE A 73 -6.49 5.34 -8.49
C ILE A 73 -5.57 5.90 -7.41
N GLU A 74 -5.72 5.42 -6.18
CA GLU A 74 -4.94 5.89 -5.04
C GLU A 74 -4.64 4.76 -4.05
N PHE A 75 -3.59 4.97 -3.25
CA PHE A 75 -3.25 4.13 -2.13
C PHE A 75 -3.49 4.93 -0.85
N SER A 76 -4.65 4.71 -0.21
CA SER A 76 -5.06 5.46 0.98
C SER A 76 -4.66 4.72 2.26
N ASN A 77 -4.10 5.48 3.19
CA ASN A 77 -3.76 5.02 4.55
C ASN A 77 -4.65 5.66 5.61
N MET A 78 -5.61 6.45 5.14
CA MET A 78 -6.59 7.11 5.96
C MET A 78 -7.80 6.19 6.04
N ALA A 79 -8.48 6.20 7.19
CA ALA A 79 -9.83 5.65 7.27
C ALA A 79 -10.68 6.32 6.18
N TRP A 80 -11.41 5.50 5.41
CA TRP A 80 -12.32 5.98 4.37
C TRP A 80 -13.25 7.04 4.97
N ARG A 81 -13.21 8.25 4.43
CA ARG A 81 -14.17 9.31 4.76
C ARG A 81 -15.19 9.33 3.62
N GLU A 82 -16.41 8.89 3.94
CA GLU A 82 -17.58 9.00 3.07
C GLU A 82 -18.02 10.46 2.89
#